data_AF-A0A957CEK6-F1
#
_entry.id   AF-A0A957CEK6-F1
#
_cell.length_a   1.000
_cell.length_b   1.000
_cell.length_c   1.000
_cell.angle_alpha   90.00
_cell.angle_beta   90.00
_cell.angle_gamma   90.00
#
_symmetry.space_group_name_H-M   'P 1'
#
loop_
_entity.id
_entity.type
_entity.pdbx_description
1 polymer ?
#
loop_
_entity_poly.entity_id
_entity_poly.type
_entity_poly.pdbx_seq_one_letter_code
_entity_poly.pdbx_strand_id
1 'polypeptide(L)'
;FLLLGIATSPTSVLWIQLLNGLNYPLLTVAGVTFADEHAPEGFRATGQGLFNTATGGIGAALGGFVGGLLFESLGAQGMYLAFAVFVFIILVVVGAIRHVGRIGNPTHIKEKNYENT
;
A
#
# COMPACT_ATOMS: atom_id res chain seq x y z
N PHE A 1 -3.88 -9.70 3.65
CA PHE A 1 -4.83 -9.53 4.77
C PHE A 1 -6.05 -10.43 4.65
N LEU A 2 -6.84 -10.37 3.57
CA LEU A 2 -8.05 -11.18 3.42
C LEU A 2 -7.82 -12.69 3.65
N LEU A 3 -6.78 -13.27 3.01
CA LEU A 3 -6.44 -14.68 3.16
C LEU A 3 -6.14 -15.09 4.62
N LEU A 4 -5.54 -14.19 5.41
CA LEU A 4 -5.29 -14.43 6.84
C LEU A 4 -6.58 -14.31 7.68
N GLY A 5 -7.50 -13.43 7.27
CA GLY A 5 -8.79 -13.26 7.94
C GLY A 5 -9.71 -14.48 7.83
N ILE A 6 -9.59 -15.25 6.74
CA ILE A 6 -10.37 -16.48 6.50
C ILE A 6 -9.61 -17.77 6.85
N ALA A 7 -8.34 -17.67 7.24
CA ALA A 7 -7.53 -18.83 7.55
C ALA A 7 -7.98 -19.48 8.86
N THR A 8 -8.29 -20.77 8.80
CA THR A 8 -8.72 -21.58 9.95
C THR A 8 -7.67 -22.59 10.40
N SER A 9 -6.65 -22.86 9.58
CA SER A 9 -5.59 -23.85 9.87
C SER A 9 -4.23 -23.17 10.04
N PRO A 10 -3.42 -23.57 11.04
CA PRO A 10 -2.06 -23.06 11.21
C PRO A 10 -1.17 -23.28 9.97
N THR A 11 -1.36 -24.39 9.25
CA THR A 11 -0.57 -24.73 8.06
C THR A 11 -0.83 -23.75 6.92
N SER A 12 -2.07 -23.27 6.73
CA SER A 12 -2.37 -22.28 5.68
C SER A 12 -1.78 -20.91 6.02
N VAL A 13 -1.77 -20.53 7.30
CA VAL A 13 -1.11 -19.30 7.76
C VAL A 13 0.37 -19.30 7.41
N LEU A 14 1.09 -20.41 7.58
CA LEU A 14 2.51 -20.51 7.24
C LEU A 14 2.78 -20.25 5.75
N TRP A 15 2.00 -20.87 4.86
CA TRP A 15 2.13 -20.63 3.43
C TRP A 15 1.83 -19.18 3.04
N ILE A 16 0.79 -18.59 3.63
CA ILE A 16 0.44 -17.19 3.41
C ILE A 16 1.57 -16.27 3.90
N GLN A 17 2.16 -16.57 5.05
CA GLN A 17 3.26 -15.78 5.62
C GLN A 17 4.55 -15.87 4.78
N LEU A 18 4.84 -17.01 4.15
CA LEU A 18 5.95 -17.13 3.21
C LEU A 18 5.79 -16.20 2.01
N LEU A 19 4.60 -16.18 1.40
CA LEU A 19 4.29 -15.25 0.31
C LEU A 19 4.38 -13.80 0.76
N ASN A 20 3.92 -13.51 1.97
CA ASN A 20 3.96 -12.17 2.55
C ASN A 20 5.41 -11.72 2.83
N GLY A 21 6.29 -12.65 3.23
CA GLY A 21 7.72 -12.42 3.43
C GLY A 21 8.43 -11.95 2.16
N LEU A 22 8.01 -12.41 0.98
CA LEU A 22 8.55 -11.95 -0.31
C LEU A 22 8.06 -10.55 -0.69
N ASN A 23 6.87 -10.16 -0.25
CA ASN A 23 6.30 -8.84 -0.55
C ASN A 23 7.08 -7.71 0.14
N TYR A 24 7.57 -7.95 1.36
CA TYR A 24 8.30 -6.94 2.13
C TYR A 24 9.55 -6.36 1.42
N PRO A 25 10.52 -7.16 0.94
CA PRO A 25 11.68 -6.62 0.26
C PRO A 25 11.32 -5.95 -1.07
N LEU A 26 10.34 -6.48 -1.81
CA LEU A 26 9.88 -5.87 -3.07
C LEU A 26 9.34 -4.47 -2.84
N LEU A 27 8.45 -4.31 -1.86
CA LEU A 27 7.88 -3.01 -1.51
C LEU A 27 8.94 -2.05 -0.95
N THR A 28 9.86 -2.56 -0.13
CA THR A 28 10.92 -1.74 0.46
C THR A 28 11.87 -1.21 -0.61
N VAL A 29 12.33 -2.05 -1.53
CA VAL A 29 13.21 -1.62 -2.64
C VAL A 29 12.48 -0.63 -3.55
N ALA A 30 11.25 -0.93 -3.96
CA ALA A 30 10.46 -0.01 -4.78
C ALA A 30 10.25 1.35 -4.10
N GLY A 31 9.98 1.36 -2.79
CA GLY A 31 9.79 2.58 -2.02
C GLY A 31 11.07 3.41 -1.87
N VAL A 32 12.21 2.76 -1.62
CA VAL A 32 13.52 3.42 -1.57
C VAL A 32 13.91 4.01 -2.92
N THR A 33 13.73 3.25 -4.01
CA THR A 33 13.98 3.75 -5.38
C THR A 33 13.07 4.94 -5.70
N PHE A 34 11.78 4.84 -5.38
CA PHE A 34 10.84 5.95 -5.58
C PHE A 34 11.26 7.20 -4.80
N ALA A 35 11.67 7.05 -3.53
CA ALA A 35 12.14 8.16 -2.72
C ALA A 35 13.43 8.79 -3.26
N ASP A 36 14.34 7.96 -3.80
CA ASP A 36 15.58 8.43 -4.42
C ASP A 36 15.33 9.23 -5.71
N GLU A 37 14.45 8.74 -6.58
CA GLU A 37 14.10 9.39 -7.85
C GLU A 37 13.39 10.74 -7.66
N HIS A 38 12.65 10.90 -6.56
CA HIS A 38 11.91 12.13 -6.26
C HIS A 38 12.65 13.07 -5.31
N ALA A 39 13.83 12.68 -4.82
CA ALA A 39 14.64 13.52 -3.96
C ALA A 39 15.34 14.64 -4.77
N PRO A 40 15.39 15.88 -4.25
CA PRO A 40 16.22 16.93 -4.83
C PRO A 40 17.71 16.53 -4.87
N GLU A 41 18.47 17.09 -5.81
CA GLU A 41 19.92 16.83 -5.89
C GLU A 41 20.61 17.08 -4.54
N GLY A 42 21.43 16.11 -4.12
CA GLY A 42 22.11 16.15 -2.82
C GLY A 42 21.29 15.67 -1.61
N PHE A 43 19.97 15.45 -1.74
CA PHE A 43 19.08 15.08 -0.62
C PHE A 43 18.58 13.62 -0.65
N ARG A 44 19.20 12.76 -1.45
CA ARG A 44 18.84 11.33 -1.57
C ARG A 44 18.78 10.61 -0.23
N ALA A 45 19.82 10.76 0.60
CA ALA A 45 19.87 10.16 1.93
C ALA A 45 18.73 10.66 2.85
N THR A 46 18.36 11.93 2.75
CA THR A 46 17.23 12.50 3.48
C THR A 46 15.89 11.95 2.99
N GLY A 47 15.71 11.80 1.67
CA GLY A 47 14.51 11.21 1.06
C GLY A 47 14.29 9.76 1.51
N GLN A 48 15.34 8.94 1.47
CA GLN A 48 15.30 7.56 1.98
C GLN A 48 15.07 7.52 3.50
N GLY A 49 15.68 8.45 4.25
CA GLY A 49 15.44 8.61 5.68
C GLY A 49 13.97 8.88 6.00
N LEU A 50 13.33 9.81 5.27
CA LEU A 50 11.92 10.14 5.44
C LEU A 50 11.02 8.94 5.11
N PHE A 51 11.31 8.20 4.03
CA PHE A 51 10.61 6.96 3.71
C PHE A 51 10.70 5.94 4.85
N ASN A 52 11.89 5.73 5.40
CA ASN A 52 12.10 4.81 6.52
C ASN A 52 11.37 5.28 7.80
N THR A 53 11.38 6.58 8.11
CA THR A 53 10.63 7.14 9.23
C THR A 53 9.12 6.98 9.04
N ALA A 54 8.60 7.21 7.84
CA ALA A 54 7.19 7.06 7.55
C ALA A 54 6.73 5.59 7.67
N THR A 55 7.50 4.66 7.12
CA THR A 55 7.14 3.22 7.06
C THR A 55 7.51 2.47 8.33
N GLY A 56 8.78 2.49 8.72
CA GLY A 56 9.32 1.77 9.87
C GLY A 56 9.20 2.50 11.21
N GLY A 57 8.98 3.81 11.19
CA GLY A 57 8.75 4.61 12.40
C GLY A 57 7.26 4.77 12.69
N ILE A 58 6.67 5.82 12.11
CA ILE A 58 5.28 6.24 12.39
C ILE A 58 4.29 5.17 11.95
N GLY A 59 4.45 4.63 10.74
CA GLY A 59 3.57 3.59 10.20
C GLY A 59 3.58 2.33 11.07
N ALA A 60 4.75 1.87 11.49
CA ALA A 60 4.88 0.73 12.39
C ALA A 60 4.27 1.00 13.76
N ALA A 61 4.47 2.19 14.34
CA ALA A 61 3.90 2.56 15.64
C ALA A 61 2.37 2.62 15.59
N LEU A 62 1.79 3.30 14.60
CA LEU A 62 0.34 3.40 14.43
C LEU A 62 -0.28 2.05 14.10
N GLY A 63 0.34 1.28 13.20
CA GLY A 63 -0.11 -0.05 12.81
C GLY A 63 -0.09 -1.03 13.97
N GLY A 64 0.98 -1.00 14.80
CA GLY A 64 1.08 -1.81 16.01
C GLY A 64 0.05 -1.43 17.06
N PHE A 65 -0.15 -0.12 17.29
CA PHE A 65 -1.14 0.37 18.25
C PHE A 65 -2.58 0.01 17.84
N VAL A 66 -2.99 0.41 16.63
CA VAL A 66 -4.33 0.13 16.10
C VAL A 66 -4.55 -1.38 15.93
N GLY A 67 -3.54 -2.09 15.43
CA GLY A 67 -3.57 -3.54 15.29
C GLY A 67 -3.75 -4.24 16.64
N GLY A 68 -3.04 -3.79 17.68
CA GLY A 68 -3.18 -4.30 19.03
C GLY A 68 -4.60 -4.13 19.58
N LEU A 69 -5.18 -2.94 19.44
CA LEU A 69 -6.57 -2.68 19.87
C LEU A 69 -7.59 -3.54 19.11
N LEU A 70 -7.41 -3.72 17.80
CA LEU A 70 -8.26 -4.59 16.98
C LEU A 70 -8.08 -6.07 17.35
N PHE A 71 -6.86 -6.48 17.66
CA PHE A 71 -6.55 -7.85 18.08
C PHE A 71 -7.21 -8.17 19.42
N GLU A 72 -7.14 -7.26 20.39
CA GLU A 72 -7.75 -7.44 21.71
C GLU A 72 -9.28 -7.53 21.64
N SER A 73 -9.90 -6.73 20.76
CA SER A 73 -11.37 -6.65 20.65
C SER A 73 -12.00 -7.71 19.73
N LEU A 74 -11.34 -8.05 18.61
CA LEU A 74 -11.92 -8.89 17.55
C LEU A 74 -11.12 -10.17 17.29
N GLY A 75 -10.01 -10.37 18.01
CA GLY A 75 -9.06 -11.45 17.74
C GLY A 75 -8.30 -11.29 16.43
N ALA A 76 -7.44 -12.28 16.13
CA ALA A 76 -6.58 -12.26 14.94
C ALA A 76 -7.37 -12.17 13.63
N GLN A 77 -8.42 -13.01 13.48
CA GLN A 77 -9.22 -13.07 12.25
C GLN A 77 -9.96 -11.76 12.00
N GLY A 78 -10.61 -11.20 13.02
CA GLY A 78 -11.32 -9.92 12.92
C GLY A 78 -10.39 -8.74 12.62
N MET A 79 -9.21 -8.69 13.25
CA MET A 79 -8.18 -7.70 12.94
C MET A 79 -7.75 -7.77 11.46
N TYR A 80 -7.46 -8.96 10.94
CA TYR A 80 -7.04 -9.11 9.55
C TYR A 80 -8.14 -8.79 8.54
N LEU A 81 -9.41 -9.05 8.87
CA LEU A 81 -10.56 -8.63 8.05
C LEU A 81 -10.72 -7.11 8.06
N ALA A 82 -10.59 -6.46 9.22
CA ALA A 82 -10.64 -4.99 9.31
C ALA A 82 -9.55 -4.34 8.45
N PHE A 83 -8.31 -4.85 8.51
CA PHE A 83 -7.23 -4.38 7.62
C PHE A 83 -7.52 -4.67 6.15
N ALA A 84 -8.16 -5.79 5.82
CA ALA A 84 -8.55 -6.09 4.43
C ALA A 84 -9.57 -5.06 3.90
N VAL A 85 -10.59 -4.71 4.69
CA VAL A 85 -11.57 -3.67 4.32
C VAL A 85 -10.90 -2.31 4.19
N PHE A 86 -10.03 -1.94 5.12
CA PHE A 86 -9.31 -0.68 5.08
C PHE A 86 -8.46 -0.52 3.81
N VAL A 87 -7.67 -1.55 3.46
CA VAL A 87 -6.88 -1.56 2.22
C VAL A 87 -7.78 -1.51 0.98
N PHE A 88 -8.92 -2.21 0.99
CA PHE A 88 -9.88 -2.18 -0.10
C PHE A 88 -10.44 -0.77 -0.33
N ILE A 89 -10.81 -0.05 0.73
CA ILE A 89 -11.29 1.35 0.65
C ILE A 89 -10.22 2.24 0.02
N ILE A 90 -8.96 2.12 0.44
CA ILE A 90 -7.85 2.90 -0.14
C ILE A 90 -7.72 2.62 -1.64
N LEU A 91 -7.78 1.35 -2.06
CA LEU A 91 -7.70 0.98 -3.47
C LEU A 91 -8.86 1.57 -4.28
N VAL A 92 -10.08 1.57 -3.74
CA VAL A 92 -11.24 2.18 -4.40
C VAL A 92 -11.06 3.69 -4.53
N VAL A 93 -10.61 4.38 -3.47
CA VAL A 93 -10.38 5.83 -3.49
C VAL A 93 -9.28 6.20 -4.49
N VAL A 94 -8.14 5.52 -4.45
CA VAL A 94 -7.03 5.75 -5.40
C VAL A 94 -7.46 5.42 -6.82
N GLY A 95 -8.21 4.33 -7.02
CA GLY A 95 -8.78 3.95 -8.30
C GLY A 95 -9.73 5.01 -8.86
N ALA A 96 -10.61 5.56 -8.02
CA ALA A 96 -11.53 6.63 -8.40
C ALA A 96 -10.78 7.91 -8.78
N ILE A 97 -9.79 8.34 -7.97
CA ILE A 97 -8.96 9.52 -8.27
C ILE A 97 -8.24 9.34 -9.60
N ARG A 98 -7.63 8.16 -9.83
CA ARG A 98 -6.94 7.85 -11.09
C ARG A 98 -7.88 7.78 -12.28
N HIS A 99 -9.10 7.25 -12.10
CA HIS A 99 -10.10 7.19 -13.16
C HIS A 99 -10.58 8.58 -13.58
N VAL A 100 -10.89 9.44 -12.60
CA VAL A 100 -11.31 10.84 -12.84
C VAL A 100 -10.16 11.65 -13.47
N GLY A 101 -8.93 11.51 -12.97
CA GLY A 101 -7.75 12.17 -13.54
C GLY A 101 -7.45 11.76 -14.98
N ARG A 102 -7.76 10.51 -15.37
CA ARG A 102 -7.60 10.02 -16.75
C ARG A 102 -8.62 10.62 -17.71
N ILE A 103 -9.83 10.94 -17.24
CA ILE A 103 -10.90 11.56 -18.05
C ILE A 103 -10.63 13.05 -18.30
N GLY A 104 -9.98 13.74 -17.37
CA GLY A 104 -9.62 15.16 -17.49
C GLY A 104 -8.30 15.46 -18.23
N ASN A 105 -7.58 14.45 -18.73
CA ASN A 105 -6.25 14.63 -19.30
C ASN A 105 -6.31 15.16 -20.76
N PRO A 106 -5.77 16.35 -21.08
CA PRO A 106 -5.86 16.97 -22.41
C PRO A 106 -5.14 16.20 -23.53
N THR A 107 -4.35 15.15 -23.23
CA THR A 107 -3.76 14.26 -24.24
C THR A 107 -4.80 13.40 -24.97
N HIS A 108 -5.86 12.95 -24.29
CA HIS A 108 -6.95 12.22 -24.96
C HIS A 108 -7.86 13.13 -25.80
N ILE A 109 -7.92 14.42 -25.50
CA ILE A 109 -8.65 15.40 -26.33
C ILE A 109 -7.89 15.65 -27.63
N LYS A 110 -6.55 15.63 -27.61
CA LYS A 110 -5.73 15.78 -28.82
C LYS A 110 -5.87 14.57 -29.75
N GLU A 111 -5.78 13.34 -29.23
CA GLU A 111 -5.94 12.11 -30.02
C GLU A 111 -7.28 12.07 -30.78
N LYS A 112 -8.37 12.43 -30.09
CA LYS A 112 -9.72 12.47 -30.68
C LYS A 112 -9.90 13.58 -31.73
N ASN A 113 -9.06 14.62 -31.70
CA ASN A 113 -9.08 15.70 -32.69
C ASN A 113 -8.22 15.38 -33.92
N TYR A 114 -7.20 14.51 -33.80
CA TYR A 114 -6.40 14.07 -34.95
C TYR A 114 -7.08 12.96 -35.76
N GLU A 115 -7.94 12.15 -35.15
CA GLU A 115 -8.76 11.15 -35.87
C GLU A 115 -9.94 11.76 -36.66
N ASN A 116 -10.29 13.02 -36.40
CA ASN A 116 -11.42 13.71 -37.02
C ASN A 116 -11.01 14.78 -38.07
N THR A 117 -9.73 14.81 -38.47
CA THR A 117 -9.19 15.63 -39.57
C THR A 117 -8.53 14.74 -40.61
#